data_AF-A0A5Q4E0J0-F1
#
_entry.id   AF-A0A5Q4E0J0-F1
#
_cell.length_a   1.000
_cell.length_b   1.000
_cell.length_c   1.000
_cell.angle_alpha   90.00
_cell.angle_beta   90.00
_cell.angle_gamma   90.00
#
_symmetry.space_group_name_H-M   'P 1'
#
loop_
_entity.id
_entity.type
_entity.pdbx_description
1 polymer ?
#
loop_
_entity_poly.entity_id
_entity_poly.type
_entity_poly.pdbx_seq_one_letter_code
_entity_poly.pdbx_strand_id
1 'polypeptide(L)'
;EPAAIFGTQMERHVGKRLDIPCGVIAAPIHIQNFPVGFRPFMGYEGANQIVDLVYNSFTLGMEDHLLEFFGGHDTKEILTKTMSAAAAAEGGLGWSAEGLAELQKIPGFVRGKVKRNTEKYAREQGVASITAEVLYAAKEAVGA
;
A
#
# COMPACT_ATOMS: atom_id res chain seq x y z
N GLU A 1 1.06 5.65 -4.35
CA GLU A 1 1.00 5.42 -2.90
C GLU A 1 2.30 4.75 -2.50
N PRO A 2 2.96 5.21 -1.42
CA PRO A 2 4.15 4.54 -0.89
C PRO A 2 3.76 3.22 -0.21
N ALA A 3 4.67 2.25 -0.20
CA ALA A 3 4.45 0.97 0.49
C ALA A 3 4.64 1.07 2.01
N ALA A 4 5.39 2.06 2.50
CA ALA A 4 5.49 2.42 3.91
C ALA A 4 5.75 3.93 4.04
N ILE A 5 5.39 4.50 5.18
CA ILE A 5 5.57 5.92 5.49
C ILE A 5 6.52 6.06 6.68
N PHE A 6 7.53 6.92 6.56
CA PHE A 6 8.41 7.28 7.68
C PHE A 6 8.28 8.78 7.95
N GLY A 7 7.74 9.14 9.10
CA GLY A 7 7.40 10.54 9.39
C GLY A 7 7.18 10.83 10.88
N THR A 8 6.25 11.71 11.18
CA THR A 8 5.87 12.10 12.54
C THR A 8 4.64 11.30 13.00
N GLN A 9 4.13 11.58 14.20
CA GLN A 9 2.86 10.99 14.64
C GLN A 9 1.67 11.39 13.76
N MET A 10 1.74 12.52 13.06
CA MET A 10 0.68 12.91 12.13
C MET A 10 0.62 11.96 10.94
N GLU A 11 1.77 11.62 10.34
CA GLU A 11 1.86 10.65 9.25
C GLU A 11 1.38 9.26 9.69
N ARG A 12 1.60 8.87 10.96
CA ARG A 12 1.06 7.62 11.49
C ARG A 12 -0.48 7.60 11.50
N HIS A 13 -1.13 8.72 11.78
CA HIS A 13 -2.59 8.83 11.69
C HIS A 13 -3.08 8.76 10.25
N VAL A 14 -2.36 9.40 9.32
CA VAL A 14 -2.66 9.34 7.88
C VAL A 14 -2.48 7.91 7.36
N GLY A 15 -1.39 7.25 7.72
CA GLY A 15 -1.10 5.85 7.36
C GLY A 15 -2.22 4.91 7.80
N LYS A 16 -2.70 5.03 9.04
CA LYS A 16 -3.86 4.25 9.51
C LYS A 16 -5.15 4.45 8.71
N ARG A 17 -5.39 5.66 8.17
CA ARG A 17 -6.58 5.93 7.34
C ARG A 17 -6.44 5.35 5.93
N LEU A 18 -5.21 5.27 5.43
CA LEU A 18 -4.89 4.75 4.10
C LEU A 18 -4.50 3.28 4.11
N ASP A 19 -4.49 2.64 5.29
CA ASP A 19 -3.99 1.29 5.51
C ASP A 19 -2.55 1.07 5.02
N ILE A 20 -1.69 2.08 5.28
CA ILE A 20 -0.27 2.05 4.94
C ILE A 20 0.54 2.01 6.24
N PRO A 21 1.48 1.05 6.39
CA PRO A 21 2.29 0.96 7.59
C PRO A 21 3.19 2.20 7.75
N CYS A 22 3.35 2.64 9.01
CA CYS A 22 4.11 3.86 9.32
C CYS A 22 5.05 3.74 10.53
N GLY A 23 6.32 4.08 10.28
CA GLY A 23 7.37 4.29 11.28
C GLY A 23 7.52 5.76 11.65
N VAL A 24 7.71 6.06 12.94
CA VAL A 24 7.90 7.43 13.42
C VAL A 24 9.39 7.72 13.58
N ILE A 25 9.89 8.71 12.85
CA ILE A 25 11.31 9.08 12.79
C ILE A 25 11.60 10.52 13.28
N ALA A 26 10.57 11.35 13.41
CA ALA A 26 10.73 12.77 13.76
C ALA A 26 9.60 13.29 14.66
N ALA A 27 9.88 14.37 15.38
CA ALA A 27 8.86 15.13 16.13
C ALA A 27 7.88 15.83 15.18
N PRO A 28 6.59 15.99 15.55
CA PRO A 28 5.97 15.67 16.84
C PRO A 28 5.76 14.17 17.11
N ILE A 29 5.97 13.77 18.37
CA ILE A 29 5.92 12.38 18.84
C ILE A 29 5.04 12.20 20.08
N HIS A 30 4.60 10.97 20.33
CA HIS A 30 3.86 10.55 21.53
C HIS A 30 4.76 9.79 22.51
N ILE A 31 4.25 9.51 23.71
CA ILE A 31 4.96 8.81 24.79
C ILE A 31 5.60 7.48 24.36
N GLN A 32 5.03 6.78 23.37
CA GLN A 32 5.58 5.53 22.82
C GLN A 32 6.98 5.69 22.20
N ASN A 33 7.33 6.90 21.76
CA ASN A 33 8.64 7.20 21.17
C ASN A 33 9.65 7.74 22.21
N PHE A 34 9.29 7.73 23.50
CA PHE A 34 10.22 7.95 24.62
C PHE A 34 10.41 6.63 25.39
N PRO A 35 11.08 5.63 24.79
CA PRO A 35 11.30 4.35 25.45
C PRO A 35 12.28 4.51 26.62
N VAL A 36 12.09 3.68 27.66
CA VAL A 36 13.05 3.55 28.77
C VAL A 36 14.30 2.77 28.31
N GLY A 37 14.15 1.89 27.31
CA GLY A 37 15.24 1.13 26.72
C GLY A 37 16.14 1.97 25.82
N PHE A 38 17.40 1.55 25.67
CA PHE A 38 18.38 2.21 24.82
C PHE A 38 18.00 2.06 23.34
N ARG A 39 17.47 3.12 22.72
CA ARG A 39 17.10 3.17 21.30
C ARG A 39 17.59 4.46 20.64
N PRO A 40 18.91 4.60 20.40
CA PRO A 40 19.44 5.75 19.70
C PRO A 40 19.05 5.73 18.21
N PHE A 41 19.00 6.89 17.57
CA PHE A 41 18.92 7.01 16.11
C PHE A 41 20.30 7.22 15.47
N MET A 42 21.31 7.58 16.26
CA MET A 42 22.65 7.90 15.79
C MET A 42 23.67 6.84 16.20
N GLY A 43 24.79 6.77 15.47
CA GLY A 43 25.86 5.81 15.70
C GLY A 43 25.55 4.40 15.17
N TYR A 44 26.47 3.47 15.39
CA TYR A 44 26.33 2.09 14.90
C TYR A 44 25.11 1.37 15.49
N GLU A 45 24.86 1.55 16.79
CA GLU A 45 23.67 0.97 17.41
C GLU A 45 22.38 1.62 16.88
N GLY A 46 22.42 2.92 16.55
CA GLY A 46 21.27 3.58 15.93
C GLY A 46 20.95 3.04 14.54
N ALA A 47 21.96 2.63 13.77
CA ALA A 47 21.74 1.95 12.50
C ALA A 47 20.98 0.63 12.69
N ASN A 48 21.31 -0.16 13.72
CA ASN A 48 20.57 -1.39 14.05
C ASN A 48 19.09 -1.10 14.34
N GLN A 49 18.81 -0.09 15.18
CA GLN A 49 17.44 0.32 15.52
C GLN A 49 16.65 0.81 14.30
N ILE A 50 17.31 1.55 13.39
CA ILE A 50 16.68 2.03 12.15
C ILE A 50 16.35 0.86 11.21
N VAL A 51 17.26 -0.12 11.09
CA VAL A 51 17.02 -1.31 10.27
C VAL A 51 15.81 -2.08 10.78
N ASP A 52 15.73 -2.31 12.09
CA ASP A 52 14.57 -2.98 12.70
C ASP A 52 13.28 -2.19 12.48
N LEU A 53 13.31 -0.86 12.63
CA LEU A 53 12.16 0.01 12.38
C LEU A 53 11.66 -0.10 10.93
N VAL A 54 12.60 -0.08 9.96
CA VAL A 54 12.28 -0.17 8.54
C VAL A 54 11.71 -1.54 8.20
N TYR A 55 12.41 -2.62 8.60
CA TYR A 55 11.99 -3.97 8.33
C TYR A 55 10.59 -4.25 8.90
N ASN A 56 10.37 -3.97 10.18
CA ASN A 56 9.08 -4.21 10.84
C ASN A 56 7.95 -3.41 10.20
N SER A 57 8.22 -2.19 9.71
CA SER A 57 7.20 -1.39 9.01
C SER A 57 6.78 -2.05 7.70
N PHE A 58 7.70 -2.61 6.93
CA PHE A 58 7.34 -3.32 5.68
C PHE A 58 6.74 -4.70 5.93
N THR A 59 7.30 -5.48 6.86
CA THR A 59 6.86 -6.85 7.13
C THR A 59 5.45 -6.91 7.71
N LEU A 60 5.10 -5.97 8.60
CA LEU A 60 3.73 -5.89 9.14
C LEU A 60 2.70 -5.72 8.01
N GLY A 61 2.98 -4.86 7.03
CA GLY A 61 2.09 -4.68 5.88
C GLY A 61 2.01 -5.91 4.95
N MET A 62 3.03 -6.77 4.93
CA MET A 62 3.00 -8.03 4.19
C MET A 62 2.23 -9.12 4.95
N GLU A 63 2.38 -9.18 6.27
CA GLU A 63 1.68 -10.15 7.14
C GLU A 63 0.17 -9.91 7.14
N ASP A 64 -0.29 -8.67 7.28
CA ASP A 64 -1.71 -8.30 7.21
C ASP A 64 -2.32 -8.76 5.87
N HIS A 65 -1.58 -8.56 4.77
CA HIS A 65 -2.02 -9.00 3.46
C HIS A 65 -2.09 -10.54 3.31
N LEU A 66 -1.10 -11.27 3.86
CA LEU A 66 -1.14 -12.73 3.85
C LEU A 66 -2.33 -13.24 4.66
N LEU A 67 -2.66 -12.60 5.78
CA LEU A 67 -3.83 -12.93 6.60
C LEU A 67 -5.14 -12.69 5.86
N GLU A 68 -5.28 -11.60 5.08
CA GLU A 68 -6.44 -11.39 4.21
C GLU A 68 -6.55 -12.49 3.14
N PHE A 69 -5.44 -12.88 2.53
CA PHE A 69 -5.41 -13.89 1.47
C PHE A 69 -5.79 -15.29 1.96
N PHE A 70 -5.36 -15.65 3.18
CA PHE A 70 -5.63 -16.95 3.79
C PHE A 70 -6.87 -16.95 4.71
N GLY A 71 -7.61 -15.84 4.79
CA GLY A 71 -8.90 -15.75 5.49
C GLY A 71 -8.82 -15.78 7.02
N GLY A 72 -7.72 -15.27 7.61
CA GLY A 72 -7.41 -15.44 9.03
C GLY A 72 -7.95 -14.37 9.99
N HIS A 73 -8.44 -13.22 9.51
CA HIS A 73 -9.05 -12.19 10.37
C HIS A 73 -10.57 -12.33 10.39
N ASP A 74 -11.17 -12.21 11.58
CA ASP A 74 -12.62 -12.09 11.77
C ASP A 74 -13.20 -11.14 10.72
N THR A 75 -14.17 -11.64 9.95
CA THR A 75 -14.96 -10.92 8.95
C THR A 75 -15.81 -9.82 9.60
N LYS A 76 -15.18 -8.77 10.14
CA LYS A 76 -15.84 -7.47 10.19
C LYS A 76 -15.81 -6.93 8.78
N GLU A 77 -16.85 -7.30 8.04
CA GLU A 77 -17.30 -6.64 6.83
C GLU A 77 -16.94 -5.16 6.87
N ILE A 78 -15.98 -4.79 6.02
CA ILE A 78 -15.56 -3.43 5.83
C ILE A 78 -16.75 -2.67 5.22
N LEU A 79 -17.51 -2.01 6.09
CA LEU A 79 -18.62 -1.09 5.83
C LEU A 79 -18.24 0.13 4.97
N THR A 80 -17.05 0.19 4.38
CA THR A 80 -16.60 1.28 3.49
C THR A 80 -16.75 0.96 1.99
N LYS A 81 -17.43 -0.12 1.60
CA LYS A 81 -17.76 -0.38 0.18
C LYS A 81 -18.75 0.64 -0.41
N THR A 82 -19.45 1.42 0.41
CA THR A 82 -20.53 2.31 -0.05
C THR A 82 -20.08 3.72 -0.44
N MET A 83 -18.90 4.21 -0.02
CA MET A 83 -18.49 5.60 -0.32
C MET A 83 -17.58 5.73 -1.56
N SER A 84 -16.97 4.65 -2.05
CA SER A 84 -16.09 4.69 -3.24
C SER A 84 -16.83 4.36 -4.55
N ALA A 85 -18.02 3.76 -4.47
CA ALA A 85 -18.81 3.42 -5.65
C ALA A 85 -19.41 4.65 -6.38
N ALA A 86 -19.50 5.81 -5.72
CA ALA A 86 -20.08 7.02 -6.32
C ALA A 86 -19.07 7.92 -7.06
N ALA A 87 -17.76 7.72 -6.88
CA ALA A 87 -16.72 8.51 -7.55
C ALA A 87 -16.16 7.84 -8.83
N ALA A 88 -16.56 6.59 -9.11
CA ALA A 88 -16.11 5.84 -10.29
C ALA A 88 -16.86 6.20 -11.58
N ALA A 89 -17.74 7.21 -11.56
CA ALA A 89 -18.57 7.61 -12.70
C ALA A 89 -18.00 8.78 -13.52
N GLU A 90 -16.86 9.36 -13.16
CA GLU A 90 -16.24 10.42 -13.98
C GLU A 90 -14.86 9.99 -14.53
N GLY A 91 -14.87 9.49 -15.77
CA GLY A 91 -13.79 9.75 -16.74
C GLY A 91 -12.65 8.75 -16.94
N GLY A 92 -12.66 7.56 -16.33
CA GLY A 92 -11.53 6.61 -16.42
C GLY A 92 -11.90 5.25 -17.03
N LEU A 93 -11.25 4.90 -18.15
CA LEU A 93 -11.05 3.56 -18.73
C LEU A 93 -11.72 2.38 -17.98
N GLY A 94 -12.65 1.68 -18.65
CA GLY A 94 -13.40 0.58 -18.06
C GLY A 94 -12.52 -0.66 -17.83
N TRP A 95 -12.48 -1.18 -16.61
CA TRP A 95 -11.82 -2.45 -16.30
C TRP A 95 -12.71 -3.63 -16.69
N SER A 96 -12.17 -4.64 -17.37
CA SER A 96 -12.89 -5.88 -17.64
C SER A 96 -12.96 -6.76 -16.38
N ALA A 97 -13.91 -7.69 -16.33
CA ALA A 97 -14.04 -8.64 -15.21
C ALA A 97 -12.77 -9.48 -15.03
N GLU A 98 -12.13 -9.88 -16.14
CA GLU A 98 -10.87 -10.63 -16.15
C GLU A 98 -9.70 -9.77 -15.62
N GLY A 99 -9.62 -8.50 -16.03
CA GLY A 99 -8.61 -7.57 -15.54
C GLY A 99 -8.74 -7.29 -14.04
N LEU A 100 -9.96 -7.18 -13.52
CA LEU A 100 -10.21 -7.02 -12.09
C LEU A 100 -9.84 -8.27 -11.30
N ALA A 101 -10.17 -9.46 -11.81
CA ALA A 101 -9.81 -10.73 -11.17
C ALA A 101 -8.29 -10.89 -11.06
N GLU A 102 -7.55 -10.52 -12.12
CA GLU A 102 -6.09 -10.58 -12.10
C GLU A 102 -5.47 -9.52 -11.17
N LEU A 103 -6.04 -8.32 -11.15
CA LEU A 103 -5.63 -7.26 -10.22
C LEU A 103 -5.85 -7.67 -8.74
N GLN A 104 -6.91 -8.43 -8.44
CA GLN A 104 -7.17 -8.94 -7.09
C GLN A 104 -6.14 -9.97 -6.63
N LYS A 105 -5.49 -10.70 -7.54
CA LYS A 105 -4.40 -11.62 -7.18
C LYS A 105 -3.14 -10.87 -6.71
N ILE A 106 -2.99 -9.61 -7.09
CA ILE A 106 -1.83 -8.79 -6.74
C ILE A 106 -1.92 -8.38 -5.28
N PRO A 107 -0.80 -8.44 -4.52
CA PRO A 107 -0.80 -8.00 -3.15
C PRO A 107 -1.26 -6.57 -2.93
N GLY A 108 -2.11 -6.34 -1.93
CA GLY A 108 -2.76 -5.05 -1.64
C GLY A 108 -1.81 -3.85 -1.61
N PHE A 109 -0.64 -4.00 -0.98
CA PHE A 109 0.38 -2.95 -0.86
C PHE A 109 1.00 -2.50 -2.21
N VAL A 110 0.95 -3.34 -3.26
CA VAL A 110 1.38 -2.98 -4.62
C VAL A 110 0.19 -2.75 -5.55
N ARG A 111 -0.98 -3.30 -5.23
CA ARG A 111 -2.17 -3.32 -6.09
C ARG A 111 -2.57 -1.92 -6.55
N GLY A 112 -2.57 -0.93 -5.67
CA GLY A 112 -2.86 0.47 -6.02
C GLY A 112 -1.87 1.07 -7.02
N LYS A 113 -0.57 0.75 -6.87
CA LYS A 113 0.49 1.17 -7.80
C LYS A 113 0.33 0.48 -9.16
N VAL A 114 0.06 -0.83 -9.17
CA VAL A 114 -0.16 -1.59 -10.42
C VAL A 114 -1.37 -1.04 -11.16
N LYS A 115 -2.50 -0.83 -10.47
CA LYS A 115 -3.72 -0.27 -11.06
C LYS A 115 -3.45 1.04 -11.81
N ARG A 116 -2.77 2.00 -11.18
CA ARG A 116 -2.43 3.29 -11.80
C ARG A 116 -1.46 3.15 -12.96
N ASN A 117 -0.47 2.28 -12.83
CA ASN A 117 0.49 2.02 -13.91
C ASN A 117 -0.20 1.42 -15.13
N THR A 118 -1.11 0.47 -14.92
CA THR A 118 -1.92 -0.13 -15.99
C THR A 118 -2.88 0.89 -16.60
N GLU A 119 -3.54 1.73 -15.81
CA GLU A 119 -4.38 2.83 -16.31
C GLU A 119 -3.59 3.86 -17.12
N LYS A 120 -2.37 4.20 -16.67
CA LYS A 120 -1.46 5.08 -17.40
C LYS A 120 -1.04 4.45 -18.74
N TYR A 121 -0.62 3.19 -18.71
CA TYR A 121 -0.22 2.44 -19.91
C TYR A 121 -1.37 2.32 -20.91
N ALA A 122 -2.57 1.99 -20.44
CA ALA A 122 -3.76 1.91 -21.28
C ALA A 122 -4.11 3.25 -21.93
N ARG A 123 -3.93 4.37 -21.20
CA ARG A 123 -4.11 5.73 -21.76
C ARG A 123 -3.06 6.07 -22.83
N GLU A 124 -1.80 5.69 -22.60
CA GLU A 124 -0.71 5.91 -23.56
C GLU A 124 -0.88 5.07 -24.84
N GLN A 125 -1.40 3.85 -24.72
CA GLN A 125 -1.68 2.95 -25.84
C GLN A 125 -3.06 3.18 -26.49
N GLY A 126 -3.86 4.13 -25.98
CA GLY A 126 -5.20 4.43 -26.50
C GLY A 126 -6.22 3.30 -26.35
N VAL A 127 -6.00 2.36 -25.44
CA VAL A 127 -6.87 1.19 -25.22
C VAL A 127 -8.03 1.60 -24.32
N ALA A 128 -9.29 1.41 -24.77
CA ALA A 128 -10.49 1.85 -24.04
C ALA A 128 -10.90 0.93 -22.86
N SER A 129 -10.49 -0.34 -22.88
CA SER A 129 -10.85 -1.36 -21.89
C SER A 129 -9.61 -2.07 -21.35
N ILE A 130 -9.47 -2.15 -20.03
CA ILE A 130 -8.31 -2.78 -19.37
C ILE A 130 -8.61 -4.26 -19.15
N THR A 131 -8.00 -5.12 -19.98
CA THR A 131 -8.06 -6.59 -19.87
C THR A 131 -6.85 -7.15 -19.12
N ALA A 132 -6.86 -8.46 -18.83
CA ALA A 132 -5.71 -9.13 -18.22
C ALA A 132 -4.43 -8.98 -19.07
N GLU A 133 -4.55 -9.05 -20.40
CA GLU A 133 -3.43 -8.87 -21.34
C GLU A 133 -2.79 -7.48 -21.22
N VAL A 134 -3.60 -6.43 -21.11
CA VAL A 134 -3.13 -5.04 -20.92
C VAL A 134 -2.41 -4.91 -19.58
N LEU A 135 -2.87 -5.60 -18.54
CA LEU A 135 -2.20 -5.64 -17.24
C LEU A 135 -0.83 -6.31 -17.33
N TYR A 136 -0.72 -7.44 -18.04
CA TYR A 136 0.55 -8.13 -18.27
C TYR A 136 1.52 -7.28 -19.11
N ALA A 137 1.04 -6.68 -20.20
CA ALA A 137 1.84 -5.77 -21.04
C ALA A 137 2.34 -4.55 -20.24
N ALA A 138 1.49 -3.97 -19.39
CA ALA A 138 1.88 -2.86 -18.51
C ALA A 138 2.93 -3.29 -17.47
N LYS A 139 2.85 -4.52 -16.95
CA LYS A 139 3.85 -5.07 -16.02
C LYS A 139 5.22 -5.22 -16.70
N GLU A 140 5.26 -5.71 -17.93
CA GLU A 140 6.51 -5.83 -18.70
C GLU A 140 7.12 -4.47 -19.03
N ALA A 141 6.29 -3.49 -19.43
CA ALA A 141 6.75 -2.14 -19.75
C ALA A 141 7.33 -1.37 -18.55
N VAL A 142 6.84 -1.63 -17.33
CA VAL A 142 7.33 -1.02 -16.08
C VAL A 142 8.51 -1.79 -15.47
N GLY A 143 8.72 -3.04 -15.90
CA GLY A 143 9.82 -3.90 -15.45
C GLY A 143 11.17 -3.62 -16.13
N ALA A 144 11.24 -2.62 -17.02
CA ALA A 144 12.44 -2.12 -17.68
C ALA A 144 12.98 -0.85 -17.01
#